data_AF-A0A953RYJ1-F1
#
_entry.id   AF-A0A953RYJ1-F1
#
_cell.length_a   1.000
_cell.length_b   1.000
_cell.length_c   1.000
_cell.angle_alpha   90.00
_cell.angle_beta   90.00
_cell.angle_gamma   90.00
#
_symmetry.space_group_name_H-M   'P 1'
#
loop_
_entity.id
_entity.type
_entity.pdbx_description
1 polymer ?
#
loop_
_entity_poly.entity_id
_entity_poly.type
_entity_poly.pdbx_seq_one_letter_code
_entity_poly.pdbx_strand_id
1 'polypeptide(L)'
;MAERGKLKIFMGYAAGVGKTYKMLEEAQDLKASGVDIVVGYFEPHGRKETIAKTEGLEMVPRKNVQYRDSLFEEMDTDAILARHPQVCVVDEFPHTNVPGSERGKRWEDVEVLLAAGIDVLTTMNIQHLESLNDHIWQISGIRVRETIPDWVVQQADDVVMVDLTPRALLNRLQRGVVYERQKAELALQNFFREQTLVALRELALRQAAHEVEHRMVDDQARSQPSDGELAVPRKHHKILVLVTADIKTAMVIRRAKRVSDFLGAECFAVSVQPTGDLSGLPAADREAVERHLNFARNLHIETRILEGDDIAATLVDFGRRNQVTQIFLTRPHRKAWSPVLSRDPAQRVLGLAKDMLIVIVSDREPVSQ
;
A
#
# COMPACT_ATOMS: atom_id res chain seq x y z
N MET A 1 12.03 -25.40 -13.18
CA MET A 1 12.08 -24.35 -12.12
C MET A 1 11.16 -24.82 -11.04
N ALA A 2 11.58 -24.81 -9.76
CA ALA A 2 10.70 -25.17 -8.66
C ALA A 2 9.51 -24.19 -8.63
N GLU A 3 8.32 -24.70 -8.34
CA GLU A 3 7.13 -23.87 -8.18
C GLU A 3 7.32 -22.99 -6.94
N ARG A 4 7.03 -21.69 -7.07
CA ARG A 4 7.12 -20.76 -5.95
C ARG A 4 6.05 -21.14 -4.91
N GLY A 5 6.41 -21.08 -3.63
CA GLY A 5 5.48 -21.31 -2.53
C GLY A 5 4.38 -20.26 -2.48
N LYS A 6 3.26 -20.60 -1.83
CA LYS A 6 2.07 -19.77 -1.70
C LYS A 6 2.13 -18.92 -0.45
N LEU A 7 1.73 -17.66 -0.57
CA LEU A 7 1.65 -16.72 0.54
C LEU A 7 0.19 -16.48 0.95
N LYS A 8 -0.09 -16.76 2.23
CA LYS A 8 -1.39 -16.47 2.84
C LYS A 8 -1.26 -15.50 4.00
N ILE A 9 -1.98 -14.38 3.92
CA ILE A 9 -1.91 -13.28 4.88
C ILE A 9 -3.21 -13.20 5.68
N PHE A 10 -3.10 -13.30 7.00
CA PHE A 10 -4.17 -12.97 7.94
C PHE A 10 -4.08 -11.49 8.30
N MET A 11 -4.96 -10.69 7.68
CA MET A 11 -4.97 -9.24 7.82
C MET A 11 -6.05 -8.79 8.82
N GLY A 12 -5.75 -7.76 9.61
CA GLY A 12 -6.73 -7.14 10.51
C GLY A 12 -6.54 -5.63 10.64
N TYR A 13 -7.52 -4.96 11.22
CA TYR A 13 -7.46 -3.49 11.37
C TYR A 13 -6.69 -3.03 12.61
N ALA A 14 -6.46 -3.93 13.58
CA ALA A 14 -5.77 -3.62 14.83
C ALA A 14 -5.18 -4.87 15.50
N ALA A 15 -4.25 -4.67 16.43
CA ALA A 15 -3.81 -5.73 17.34
C ALA A 15 -4.98 -6.21 18.24
N GLY A 16 -5.04 -7.51 18.53
CA GLY A 16 -6.07 -8.10 19.41
C GLY A 16 -7.35 -8.59 18.71
N VAL A 17 -7.51 -8.35 17.41
CA VAL A 17 -8.66 -8.88 16.64
C VAL A 17 -8.63 -10.40 16.48
N GLY A 18 -7.47 -11.03 16.64
CA GLY A 18 -7.32 -12.50 16.63
C GLY A 18 -6.55 -13.09 15.44
N LYS A 19 -5.79 -12.28 14.69
CA LYS A 19 -5.03 -12.72 13.50
C LYS A 19 -4.15 -13.95 13.77
N THR A 20 -3.26 -13.85 14.76
CA THR A 20 -2.36 -14.94 15.14
C THR A 20 -3.11 -16.17 15.61
N TYR A 21 -4.22 -16.01 16.33
CA TYR A 21 -5.05 -17.13 16.76
C TYR A 21 -5.64 -17.88 15.56
N LYS A 22 -6.19 -17.14 14.57
CA LYS A 22 -6.74 -17.74 13.35
C LYS A 22 -5.68 -18.39 12.47
N MET A 23 -4.51 -17.76 12.34
CA MET A 23 -3.37 -18.34 11.64
C MET A 23 -2.93 -19.67 12.26
N LEU A 24 -2.80 -19.72 13.59
CA LEU A 24 -2.42 -20.96 14.30
C LEU A 24 -3.51 -22.02 14.30
N GLU A 25 -4.78 -21.61 14.29
CA GLU A 25 -5.90 -22.54 14.11
C GLU A 25 -5.82 -23.24 12.75
N GLU A 26 -5.57 -22.49 11.67
CA GLU A 26 -5.37 -23.08 10.35
C GLU A 26 -4.10 -23.95 10.28
N ALA A 27 -3.01 -23.55 10.93
CA ALA A 27 -1.80 -24.37 11.02
C ALA A 27 -2.07 -25.72 11.72
N GLN A 28 -2.91 -25.73 12.77
CA GLN A 28 -3.32 -26.98 13.43
C GLN A 28 -4.16 -27.86 12.52
N ASP A 29 -5.10 -27.28 11.77
CA ASP A 29 -5.96 -28.03 10.84
C ASP A 29 -5.15 -28.67 9.70
N LEU A 30 -4.20 -27.92 9.14
CA LEU A 30 -3.27 -28.44 8.13
C LEU A 30 -2.39 -29.56 8.70
N LYS A 31 -1.88 -29.40 9.93
CA LYS A 31 -1.09 -30.44 10.59
C LYS A 31 -1.91 -31.70 10.84
N ALA A 32 -3.15 -31.56 11.31
CA ALA A 32 -4.06 -32.67 11.53
C ALA A 32 -4.38 -33.42 10.22
N SER A 33 -4.31 -32.71 9.09
CA SER A 33 -4.45 -33.28 7.74
C SER A 33 -3.17 -33.92 7.20
N GLY A 34 -2.08 -33.95 7.98
CA GLY A 34 -0.82 -34.58 7.62
C GLY A 34 0.15 -33.70 6.83
N VAL A 35 -0.10 -32.39 6.73
CA VAL A 35 0.83 -31.43 6.09
C VAL A 35 2.05 -31.23 7.00
N ASP A 36 3.24 -31.16 6.42
CA ASP A 36 4.48 -30.85 7.14
C ASP A 36 4.58 -29.34 7.43
N ILE A 37 4.51 -28.96 8.71
CA ILE A 37 4.40 -27.56 9.15
C ILE A 37 5.39 -27.26 10.26
N VAL A 38 6.03 -26.10 10.14
CA VAL A 38 6.87 -25.54 11.19
C VAL A 38 6.43 -24.12 11.55
N VAL A 39 6.61 -23.74 12.80
CA VAL A 39 6.54 -22.35 13.24
C VAL A 39 7.95 -21.76 13.17
N GLY A 40 8.18 -20.90 12.17
CA GLY A 40 9.44 -20.18 11.99
C GLY A 40 9.55 -18.97 12.92
N TYR A 41 8.44 -18.26 13.11
CA TYR A 41 8.35 -17.16 14.07
C TYR A 41 6.94 -17.00 14.62
N PHE A 42 6.82 -16.89 15.93
CA PHE A 42 5.56 -16.63 16.63
C PHE A 42 5.82 -15.70 17.81
N GLU A 43 5.06 -14.60 17.91
CA GLU A 43 5.16 -13.69 19.05
C GLU A 43 3.96 -13.90 20.01
N PRO A 44 4.19 -14.49 21.21
CA PRO A 44 3.11 -14.90 22.11
C PRO A 44 2.33 -13.74 22.74
N HIS A 45 2.94 -12.55 22.89
CA HIS A 45 2.33 -11.36 23.52
C HIS A 45 1.59 -11.68 24.86
N GLY A 46 2.03 -12.70 25.61
CA GLY A 46 1.43 -13.15 26.87
C GLY A 46 0.07 -13.85 26.77
N ARG A 47 -0.39 -14.23 25.57
CA ARG A 47 -1.75 -14.75 25.34
C ARG A 47 -1.84 -16.26 25.50
N LYS A 48 -2.21 -16.73 26.70
CA LYS A 48 -2.31 -18.17 27.04
C LYS A 48 -3.08 -19.01 26.02
N GLU A 49 -4.25 -18.55 25.57
CA GLU A 49 -5.07 -19.27 24.59
C GLU A 49 -4.39 -19.37 23.21
N THR A 50 -3.57 -18.38 22.83
CA THR A 50 -2.81 -18.40 21.57
C THR A 50 -1.59 -19.29 21.69
N ILE A 51 -0.91 -19.29 22.84
CA ILE A 51 0.20 -20.19 23.13
C ILE A 51 -0.27 -21.66 23.12
N ALA A 52 -1.45 -21.95 23.67
CA ALA A 52 -2.02 -23.29 23.64
C ALA A 52 -2.23 -23.79 22.19
N LYS A 53 -2.52 -22.89 21.23
CA LYS A 53 -2.63 -23.25 19.80
C LYS A 53 -1.29 -23.61 19.16
N THR A 54 -0.15 -23.34 19.81
CA THR A 54 1.15 -23.82 19.32
C THR A 54 1.51 -25.21 19.83
N GLU A 55 0.75 -25.77 20.78
CA GLU A 55 1.02 -27.09 21.32
C GLU A 55 1.01 -28.15 20.22
N GLY A 56 2.06 -28.97 20.22
CA GLY A 56 2.27 -29.98 19.19
C GLY A 56 2.87 -29.44 17.89
N LEU A 57 2.84 -28.15 17.55
CA LEU A 57 3.51 -27.65 16.34
C LEU A 57 5.04 -27.67 16.53
N GLU A 58 5.78 -28.10 15.50
CA GLU A 58 7.24 -28.01 15.49
C GLU A 58 7.63 -26.52 15.44
N MET A 59 8.61 -26.10 16.25
CA MET A 59 9.10 -24.72 16.27
C MET A 59 10.58 -24.69 15.89
N VAL A 60 10.95 -23.81 14.96
CA VAL A 60 12.36 -23.50 14.70
C VAL A 60 12.88 -22.60 15.83
N PRO A 61 14.03 -22.93 16.46
CA PRO A 61 14.64 -22.04 17.45
C PRO A 61 14.96 -20.66 16.85
N ARG A 62 14.67 -19.61 17.62
CA ARG A 62 14.97 -18.23 17.21
C ARG A 62 16.49 -18.00 17.20
N LYS A 63 16.95 -17.19 16.25
CA LYS A 63 18.36 -16.78 16.13
C LYS A 63 18.62 -15.58 17.03
N ASN A 64 19.67 -15.68 17.84
CA ASN A 64 20.11 -14.55 18.67
C ASN A 64 20.96 -13.58 17.83
N VAL A 65 20.55 -12.31 17.79
CA VAL A 65 21.23 -11.23 17.09
C VAL A 65 21.69 -10.20 18.11
N GLN A 66 22.99 -9.98 18.21
CA GLN A 66 23.55 -8.96 19.07
C GLN A 66 23.59 -7.63 18.32
N TYR A 67 22.90 -6.62 18.86
CA TYR A 67 22.96 -5.27 18.32
C TYR A 67 23.17 -4.27 19.47
N ARG A 68 24.29 -3.55 19.40
CA ARG A 68 24.81 -2.73 20.51
C ARG A 68 25.01 -3.62 21.77
N ASP A 69 24.59 -3.13 22.94
CA ASP A 69 24.71 -3.83 24.23
C ASP A 69 23.48 -4.69 24.55
N SER A 70 22.69 -5.09 23.55
CA SER A 70 21.46 -5.87 23.76
C SER A 70 21.38 -7.07 22.82
N LEU A 71 20.84 -8.17 23.36
CA LEU A 71 20.53 -9.38 22.63
C LEU A 71 19.08 -9.34 22.19
N PHE A 72 18.84 -9.59 20.90
CA PHE A 72 17.52 -9.69 20.32
C PHE A 72 17.32 -11.09 19.73
N GLU A 73 16.08 -11.54 19.67
CA GLU A 73 15.71 -12.79 19.02
C GLU A 73 15.02 -12.50 17.69
N GLU A 74 15.44 -13.18 16.63
CA GLU A 74 14.86 -13.09 15.29
C GLU A 74 14.52 -14.47 14.72
N MET A 75 13.75 -14.47 13.63
CA MET A 75 13.50 -15.67 12.85
C MET A 75 14.82 -16.23 12.27
N ASP A 76 15.01 -17.54 12.35
CA ASP A 76 16.15 -18.22 11.71
C ASP A 76 15.77 -18.74 10.32
N THR A 77 15.85 -17.85 9.32
CA THR A 77 15.50 -18.18 7.93
C THR A 77 16.34 -19.33 7.37
N ASP A 78 17.63 -19.40 7.73
CA ASP A 78 18.53 -20.45 7.26
C ASP A 78 18.15 -21.83 7.83
N ALA A 79 17.79 -21.87 9.10
CA ALA A 79 17.33 -23.11 9.74
C ALA A 79 15.99 -23.59 9.14
N ILE A 80 15.07 -22.68 8.81
CA ILE A 80 13.81 -23.02 8.13
C ILE A 80 14.09 -23.59 6.74
N LEU A 81 14.98 -22.95 5.96
CA LEU A 81 15.37 -23.44 4.63
C LEU A 81 16.05 -24.81 4.69
N ALA A 82 16.91 -25.04 5.67
CA ALA A 82 17.55 -26.33 5.88
C ALA A 82 16.54 -27.44 6.28
N ARG A 83 15.50 -27.07 7.04
CA ARG A 83 14.40 -27.97 7.43
C ARG A 83 13.43 -28.25 6.28
N HIS A 84 13.27 -27.30 5.37
CA HIS A 84 12.45 -27.38 4.15
C HIS A 84 11.02 -27.95 4.37
N PRO A 85 10.21 -27.35 5.26
CA PRO A 85 8.83 -27.78 5.50
C PRO A 85 7.94 -27.51 4.27
N GLN A 86 6.73 -28.09 4.23
CA GLN A 86 5.73 -27.70 3.22
C GLN A 86 5.15 -26.32 3.54
N VAL A 87 4.88 -26.03 4.82
CA VAL A 87 4.32 -24.75 5.27
C VAL A 87 5.12 -24.20 6.46
N CYS A 88 5.42 -22.89 6.43
CA CYS A 88 6.03 -22.16 7.53
C CYS A 88 5.07 -21.09 8.07
N VAL A 89 4.91 -21.04 9.39
CA VAL A 89 4.15 -20.00 10.09
C VAL A 89 5.10 -18.88 10.52
N VAL A 90 4.82 -17.65 10.11
CA VAL A 90 5.66 -16.46 10.37
C VAL A 90 4.79 -15.29 10.83
N ASP A 91 4.79 -14.97 12.13
CA ASP A 91 4.04 -13.82 12.64
C ASP A 91 4.75 -12.46 12.39
N GLU A 92 3.98 -11.37 12.46
CA GLU A 92 4.43 -9.99 12.30
C GLU A 92 5.15 -9.71 10.96
N PHE A 93 4.46 -9.97 9.85
CA PHE A 93 4.97 -9.76 8.47
C PHE A 93 5.66 -8.40 8.22
N PRO A 94 5.17 -7.26 8.75
CA PRO A 94 5.77 -5.95 8.50
C PRO A 94 7.01 -5.64 9.37
N HIS A 95 7.40 -6.56 10.25
CA HIS A 95 8.49 -6.38 11.22
C HIS A 95 9.77 -5.90 10.54
N THR A 96 10.44 -4.96 11.19
CA THR A 96 11.77 -4.51 10.78
C THR A 96 12.81 -5.31 11.53
N ASN A 97 13.57 -6.12 10.79
CA ASN A 97 14.58 -6.99 11.38
C ASN A 97 15.64 -6.17 12.13
N VAL A 98 16.20 -6.77 13.17
CA VAL A 98 17.28 -6.16 13.97
C VAL A 98 18.46 -5.76 13.06
N PRO A 99 19.04 -4.55 13.22
CA PRO A 99 20.18 -4.16 12.41
C PRO A 99 21.37 -5.11 12.60
N GLY A 100 21.95 -5.59 11.50
CA GLY A 100 22.94 -6.65 11.48
C GLY A 100 22.39 -7.99 10.97
N SER A 101 21.07 -8.13 10.84
CA SER A 101 20.45 -9.21 10.07
C SER A 101 20.77 -9.10 8.58
N GLU A 102 20.78 -10.24 7.87
CA GLU A 102 21.05 -10.30 6.43
C GLU A 102 20.04 -9.47 5.62
N ARG A 103 18.79 -9.45 6.07
CA ARG A 103 17.66 -8.74 5.44
C ARG A 103 17.10 -7.72 6.41
N GLY A 104 16.64 -6.58 5.87
CA GLY A 104 16.16 -5.46 6.68
C GLY A 104 14.70 -5.61 7.12
N LYS A 105 13.93 -6.46 6.42
CA LYS A 105 12.51 -6.66 6.67
C LYS A 105 12.14 -8.14 6.68
N ARG A 106 11.24 -8.53 7.58
CA ARG A 106 10.76 -9.92 7.66
C ARG A 106 10.05 -10.40 6.39
N TRP A 107 9.38 -9.50 5.67
CA TRP A 107 8.79 -9.86 4.40
C TRP A 107 9.85 -10.27 3.35
N GLU A 108 11.08 -9.75 3.43
CA GLU A 108 12.19 -10.20 2.56
C GLU A 108 12.64 -11.62 2.93
N ASP A 109 12.60 -12.00 4.21
CA ASP A 109 12.85 -13.38 4.62
C ASP A 109 11.77 -14.34 4.10
N VAL A 110 10.50 -13.94 4.21
CA VAL A 110 9.36 -14.68 3.66
C VAL A 110 9.50 -14.87 2.16
N GLU A 111 9.94 -13.84 1.42
CA GLU A 111 10.21 -13.95 -0.01
C GLU A 111 11.24 -15.05 -0.35
N VAL A 112 12.27 -15.22 0.50
CA VAL A 112 13.25 -16.30 0.33
C VAL A 112 12.63 -17.66 0.59
N LEU A 113 11.76 -17.80 1.60
CA LEU A 113 11.03 -19.05 1.85
C LEU A 113 10.12 -19.41 0.68
N LEU A 114 9.35 -18.45 0.17
CA LEU A 114 8.48 -18.64 -0.99
C LEU A 114 9.27 -19.01 -2.24
N ALA A 115 10.41 -18.35 -2.49
CA ALA A 115 11.30 -18.67 -3.61
C ALA A 115 11.89 -20.09 -3.53
N ALA A 116 12.03 -20.65 -2.32
CA ALA A 116 12.44 -22.03 -2.10
C ALA A 116 11.29 -23.05 -2.24
N GLY A 117 10.06 -22.60 -2.51
CA GLY A 117 8.89 -23.46 -2.65
C GLY A 117 8.20 -23.81 -1.33
N ILE A 118 8.46 -23.06 -0.25
CA ILE A 118 7.83 -23.23 1.06
C ILE A 118 6.63 -22.30 1.13
N ASP A 119 5.43 -22.84 1.42
CA ASP A 119 4.24 -22.01 1.62
C ASP A 119 4.36 -21.25 2.95
N VAL A 120 3.83 -20.03 3.02
CA VAL A 120 3.94 -19.18 4.22
C VAL A 120 2.58 -18.68 4.68
N LEU A 121 2.26 -18.94 5.95
CA LEU A 121 1.15 -18.32 6.67
C LEU A 121 1.69 -17.16 7.51
N THR A 122 1.15 -15.95 7.33
CA THR A 122 1.64 -14.76 8.06
C THR A 122 0.53 -13.84 8.54
N THR A 123 0.84 -12.91 9.45
CA THR A 123 -0.13 -11.91 9.92
C THR A 123 0.37 -10.48 9.79
N MET A 124 -0.56 -9.56 9.54
CA MET A 124 -0.28 -8.12 9.55
C MET A 124 -1.51 -7.29 9.89
N ASN A 125 -1.29 -6.06 10.36
CA ASN A 125 -2.36 -5.07 10.41
C ASN A 125 -2.32 -4.18 9.16
N ILE A 126 -3.48 -3.71 8.72
CA ILE A 126 -3.60 -2.80 7.57
C ILE A 126 -2.81 -1.50 7.76
N GLN A 127 -2.60 -1.07 9.01
CA GLN A 127 -1.86 0.14 9.34
C GLN A 127 -0.41 0.15 8.84
N HIS A 128 0.15 -1.04 8.54
CA HIS A 128 1.50 -1.19 8.07
C HIS A 128 1.64 -1.02 6.56
N LEU A 129 0.53 -0.99 5.80
CA LEU A 129 0.58 -0.69 4.36
C LEU A 129 1.10 0.73 4.14
N GLU A 130 2.12 0.85 3.29
CA GLU A 130 2.75 2.13 2.98
C GLU A 130 1.77 3.16 2.40
N SER A 131 0.87 2.73 1.50
CA SER A 131 -0.12 3.61 0.89
C SER A 131 -1.09 4.23 1.90
N LEU A 132 -1.29 3.60 3.07
CA LEU A 132 -2.27 3.98 4.07
C LEU A 132 -1.69 4.77 5.24
N ASN A 133 -0.36 4.85 5.37
CA ASN A 133 0.30 5.44 6.55
C ASN A 133 -0.20 6.88 6.85
N ASP A 134 -0.34 7.72 5.82
CA ASP A 134 -0.86 9.09 5.96
C ASP A 134 -2.31 9.12 6.48
N HIS A 135 -3.18 8.23 5.97
CA HIS A 135 -4.57 8.13 6.44
C HIS A 135 -4.63 7.61 7.88
N ILE A 136 -3.82 6.62 8.21
CA ILE A 136 -3.72 6.07 9.57
C ILE A 136 -3.25 7.14 10.55
N TRP A 137 -2.26 7.96 10.18
CA TRP A 137 -1.80 9.06 11.01
C TRP A 137 -2.91 10.10 11.22
N GLN A 138 -3.69 10.43 10.19
CA GLN A 138 -4.83 11.36 10.33
C GLN A 138 -5.93 10.83 11.25
N ILE A 139 -6.18 9.51 11.24
CA ILE A 139 -7.22 8.86 12.04
C ILE A 139 -6.76 8.64 13.50
N SER A 140 -5.53 8.19 13.70
CA SER A 140 -5.03 7.71 15.00
C SER A 140 -4.09 8.68 15.72
N GLY A 141 -3.51 9.65 15.00
CA GLY A 141 -2.45 10.52 15.51
C GLY A 141 -1.09 9.82 15.66
N ILE A 142 -0.99 8.53 15.33
CA ILE A 142 0.24 7.74 15.49
C ILE A 142 0.88 7.51 14.13
N ARG A 143 2.20 7.74 14.06
CA ARG A 143 3.00 7.36 12.89
C ARG A 143 3.43 5.91 13.00
N VAL A 144 3.07 5.12 12.00
CA VAL A 144 3.52 3.73 11.86
C VAL A 144 4.91 3.74 11.24
N ARG A 145 5.91 3.22 11.96
CA ARG A 145 7.31 3.16 11.50
C ARG A 145 7.62 1.91 10.72
N GLU A 146 7.02 0.79 11.13
CA GLU A 146 7.16 -0.48 10.46
C GLU A 146 6.16 -0.56 9.33
N THR A 147 6.64 -0.37 8.10
CA THR A 147 5.82 -0.42 6.90
C THR A 147 6.18 -1.58 6.01
N ILE A 148 5.22 -1.97 5.17
CA ILE A 148 5.35 -2.94 4.09
C ILE A 148 4.79 -2.32 2.80
N PRO A 149 5.53 -2.42 1.68
CA PRO A 149 5.04 -1.96 0.39
C PRO A 149 3.79 -2.72 -0.03
N ASP A 150 2.81 -2.02 -0.61
CA ASP A 150 1.54 -2.60 -1.03
C ASP A 150 1.69 -3.76 -2.01
N TRP A 151 2.67 -3.69 -2.92
CA TRP A 151 2.92 -4.74 -3.91
C TRP A 151 3.29 -6.09 -3.28
N VAL A 152 3.90 -6.10 -2.09
CA VAL A 152 4.24 -7.34 -1.38
C VAL A 152 2.96 -8.06 -0.95
N VAL A 153 1.95 -7.31 -0.52
CA VAL A 153 0.65 -7.86 -0.11
C VAL A 153 -0.17 -8.28 -1.33
N GLN A 154 -0.09 -7.54 -2.43
CA GLN A 154 -0.76 -7.89 -3.69
C GLN A 154 -0.25 -9.19 -4.31
N GLN A 155 0.98 -9.60 -3.99
CA GLN A 155 1.54 -10.88 -4.44
C GLN A 155 1.02 -12.09 -3.65
N ALA A 156 0.29 -11.89 -2.55
CA ALA A 156 -0.23 -12.98 -1.76
C ALA A 156 -1.32 -13.76 -2.51
N ASP A 157 -1.23 -15.08 -2.52
CA ASP A 157 -2.26 -15.97 -3.07
C ASP A 157 -3.58 -15.81 -2.33
N ASP A 158 -3.53 -15.64 -1.00
CA ASP A 158 -4.73 -15.51 -0.15
C ASP A 158 -4.58 -14.37 0.87
N VAL A 159 -5.60 -13.51 0.97
CA VAL A 159 -5.72 -12.51 2.05
C VAL A 159 -7.00 -12.77 2.82
N VAL A 160 -6.86 -13.17 4.09
CA VAL A 160 -7.97 -13.45 4.99
C VAL A 160 -8.16 -12.30 5.95
N MET A 161 -9.31 -11.63 5.88
CA MET A 161 -9.67 -10.57 6.81
C MET A 161 -10.19 -11.14 8.13
N VAL A 162 -9.46 -10.87 9.20
CA VAL A 162 -9.85 -11.19 10.58
C VAL A 162 -10.45 -9.95 11.23
N ASP A 163 -11.77 -9.98 11.38
CA ASP A 163 -12.56 -8.87 11.90
C ASP A 163 -13.10 -9.14 13.32
N LEU A 164 -13.22 -8.07 14.09
CA LEU A 164 -13.81 -8.05 15.42
C LEU A 164 -14.49 -6.70 15.61
N THR A 165 -15.64 -6.64 16.29
CA THR A 165 -16.27 -5.33 16.52
C THR A 165 -15.39 -4.46 17.43
N PRO A 166 -15.32 -3.13 17.21
CA PRO A 166 -14.54 -2.22 18.05
C PRO A 166 -14.85 -2.36 19.54
N ARG A 167 -16.13 -2.50 19.90
CA ARG A 167 -16.57 -2.71 21.29
C ARG A 167 -16.04 -4.02 21.87
N ALA A 168 -16.04 -5.12 21.10
CA ALA A 168 -15.48 -6.39 21.56
C ALA A 168 -13.96 -6.30 21.73
N LEU A 169 -13.26 -5.57 20.85
CA LEU A 169 -11.82 -5.35 20.98
C LEU A 169 -11.48 -4.53 22.24
N LEU A 170 -12.24 -3.45 22.50
CA LEU A 170 -12.08 -2.65 23.72
C LEU A 170 -12.33 -3.47 24.99
N ASN A 171 -13.37 -4.32 24.99
CA ASN A 171 -13.63 -5.23 26.10
C ASN A 171 -12.48 -6.23 26.33
N ARG A 172 -11.84 -6.72 25.26
CA ARG A 172 -10.65 -7.60 25.37
C ARG A 172 -9.45 -6.86 25.96
N LEU A 173 -9.23 -5.61 25.57
CA LEU A 173 -8.17 -4.75 26.12
C LEU A 173 -8.38 -4.47 27.62
N GLN A 174 -9.61 -4.13 28.03
CA GLN A 174 -9.95 -3.90 29.44
C GLN A 174 -9.72 -5.13 30.32
N ARG A 175 -9.90 -6.33 29.77
CA ARG A 175 -9.62 -7.60 30.45
C ARG A 175 -8.13 -7.96 30.51
N GLY A 176 -7.25 -7.16 29.89
CA GLY A 176 -5.79 -7.40 29.88
C GLY A 176 -5.35 -8.53 28.94
N VAL A 177 -6.19 -8.91 27.96
CA VAL A 177 -5.94 -10.07 27.08
C VAL A 177 -5.03 -9.71 25.89
N VAL A 178 -4.80 -8.42 25.62
CA VAL A 178 -4.12 -7.96 24.40
C VAL A 178 -2.73 -7.36 24.66
N TYR A 179 -2.47 -6.80 25.86
CA TYR A 179 -1.19 -6.18 26.26
C TYR A 179 -0.87 -6.39 27.75
N GLU A 180 0.41 -6.56 28.07
CA GLU A 180 0.92 -6.36 29.44
C GLU A 180 0.95 -4.86 29.78
N ARG A 181 0.51 -4.51 31.01
CA ARG A 181 0.20 -3.14 31.47
C ARG A 181 1.33 -2.09 31.37
N GLN A 182 2.56 -2.44 30.99
CA GLN A 182 3.73 -1.58 31.26
C GLN A 182 4.35 -0.84 30.07
N LYS A 183 3.93 -1.06 28.81
CA LYS A 183 4.56 -0.36 27.66
C LYS A 183 3.54 0.39 26.80
N ALA A 184 3.59 1.72 26.89
CA ALA A 184 2.95 2.73 26.05
C ALA A 184 1.48 3.14 26.35
N GLU A 185 1.11 3.32 27.62
CA GLU A 185 -0.27 3.71 28.02
C GLU A 185 -0.82 4.95 27.30
N LEU A 186 -0.02 6.00 27.06
CA LEU A 186 -0.52 7.25 26.46
C LEU A 186 -0.74 7.19 24.94
N ALA A 187 0.16 6.53 24.20
CA ALA A 187 -0.01 6.37 22.75
C ALA A 187 -1.12 5.36 22.44
N LEU A 188 -1.19 4.27 23.20
CA LEU A 188 -2.22 3.24 23.05
C LEU A 188 -3.61 3.76 23.43
N GLN A 189 -3.74 4.65 24.43
CA GLN A 189 -5.02 5.29 24.77
C GLN A 189 -5.61 6.12 23.62
N ASN A 190 -4.79 6.71 22.76
CA ASN A 190 -5.27 7.47 21.60
C ASN A 190 -5.63 6.55 20.43
N PHE A 191 -4.90 5.46 20.23
CA PHE A 191 -5.19 4.47 19.19
C PHE A 191 -6.45 3.66 19.48
N PHE A 192 -6.62 3.20 20.72
CA PHE A 192 -7.73 2.36 21.15
C PHE A 192 -8.93 3.17 21.65
N ARG A 193 -9.33 4.17 20.85
CA ARG A 193 -10.62 4.85 21.00
C ARG A 193 -11.63 4.22 20.05
N GLU A 194 -12.88 4.10 20.48
CA GLU A 194 -13.93 3.47 19.67
C GLU A 194 -14.03 4.11 18.28
N GLN A 195 -14.00 5.44 18.20
CA GLN A 195 -14.06 6.18 16.93
C GLN A 195 -12.88 5.84 15.99
N THR A 196 -11.66 5.79 16.52
CA THR A 196 -10.46 5.42 15.77
C THR A 196 -10.57 3.98 15.26
N LEU A 197 -10.98 3.04 16.11
CA LEU A 197 -11.15 1.64 15.74
C LEU A 197 -12.26 1.43 14.70
N VAL A 198 -13.35 2.19 14.77
CA VAL A 198 -14.42 2.19 13.75
C VAL A 198 -13.85 2.63 12.40
N ALA A 199 -13.10 3.73 12.36
CA ALA A 199 -12.50 4.25 11.13
C ALA A 199 -11.45 3.29 10.54
N LEU A 200 -10.61 2.68 11.39
CA LEU A 200 -9.64 1.67 10.97
C LEU A 200 -10.32 0.41 10.42
N ARG A 201 -11.42 -0.03 11.05
CA ARG A 201 -12.21 -1.17 10.56
C ARG A 201 -12.88 -0.87 9.23
N GLU A 202 -13.45 0.33 9.05
CA GLU A 202 -13.99 0.77 7.76
C GLU A 202 -12.91 0.76 6.67
N LEU A 203 -11.74 1.31 6.97
CA LEU A 203 -10.59 1.32 6.04
C LEU A 203 -10.17 -0.11 5.68
N ALA A 204 -10.11 -1.01 6.66
CA ALA A 204 -9.77 -2.41 6.45
C ALA A 204 -10.77 -3.14 5.55
N LEU A 205 -12.07 -2.94 5.76
CA LEU A 205 -13.11 -3.56 4.94
C LEU A 205 -13.11 -2.99 3.51
N ARG A 206 -12.84 -1.68 3.35
CA ARG A 206 -12.67 -1.08 2.02
C ARG A 206 -11.48 -1.65 1.27
N GLN A 207 -10.34 -1.80 1.95
CA GLN A 207 -9.14 -2.38 1.34
C GLN A 207 -9.38 -3.84 0.93
N ALA A 208 -10.05 -4.62 1.77
CA ALA A 208 -10.40 -5.99 1.46
C ALA A 208 -11.33 -6.08 0.23
N ALA A 209 -12.33 -5.19 0.14
CA ALA A 209 -13.19 -5.12 -1.03
C ALA A 209 -12.40 -4.78 -2.30
N HIS A 210 -11.42 -3.88 -2.20
CA HIS A 210 -10.56 -3.52 -3.32
C HIS A 210 -9.65 -4.67 -3.76
N GLU A 211 -9.08 -5.43 -2.82
CA GLU A 211 -8.24 -6.60 -3.12
C GLU A 211 -9.01 -7.70 -3.86
N VAL A 212 -10.27 -7.94 -3.47
CA VAL A 212 -11.17 -8.88 -4.17
C VAL A 212 -11.46 -8.42 -5.59
N GLU A 213 -11.70 -7.12 -5.80
CA GLU A 213 -11.91 -6.55 -7.13
C GLU A 213 -10.67 -6.72 -8.02
N HIS A 214 -9.47 -6.50 -7.49
CA HIS A 214 -8.22 -6.66 -8.25
C HIS A 214 -7.95 -8.13 -8.64
N ARG A 215 -8.17 -9.09 -7.73
CA ARG A 215 -7.99 -10.53 -8.02
C ARG A 215 -8.96 -11.04 -9.07
N MET A 216 -10.21 -10.57 -9.06
CA MET A 216 -11.17 -10.92 -10.12
C MET A 216 -10.71 -10.43 -11.49
N VAL A 217 -10.02 -9.29 -11.56
CA VAL A 217 -9.45 -8.76 -12.81
C VAL A 217 -8.26 -9.60 -13.29
N ASP A 218 -7.39 -10.03 -12.38
CA ASP A 218 -6.22 -10.86 -12.71
C ASP A 218 -6.58 -12.30 -13.10
N ASP A 219 -7.53 -12.95 -12.41
CA ASP A 219 -7.98 -14.30 -12.74
C ASP A 219 -8.77 -14.34 -14.07
N GLN A 220 -9.54 -13.30 -14.37
CA GLN A 220 -10.23 -13.16 -15.66
C GLN A 220 -9.26 -12.86 -16.81
N ALA A 221 -8.13 -12.19 -16.53
CA ALA A 221 -7.06 -11.99 -17.51
C ALA A 221 -6.29 -13.27 -17.83
N ARG A 222 -6.17 -14.19 -16.86
CA ARG A 222 -5.54 -15.51 -17.04
C ARG A 222 -6.47 -16.57 -17.66
N SER A 223 -7.78 -16.36 -17.59
CA SER A 223 -8.79 -17.37 -17.94
C SER A 223 -9.66 -16.99 -19.15
N GLN A 224 -9.10 -16.68 -20.32
CA GLN A 224 -9.85 -16.71 -21.59
C GLN A 224 -8.99 -17.08 -22.81
N PRO A 225 -9.31 -18.19 -23.50
CA PRO A 225 -9.39 -18.25 -24.95
C PRO A 225 -10.86 -18.09 -25.41
N SER A 226 -11.07 -17.25 -26.43
CA SER A 226 -12.22 -17.17 -27.36
C SER A 226 -13.58 -17.73 -26.91
N ASP A 227 -14.58 -16.87 -26.75
CA ASP A 227 -15.66 -16.77 -27.73
C ASP A 227 -16.58 -15.58 -27.46
N GLY A 228 -17.22 -15.11 -28.53
CA GLY A 228 -17.94 -13.85 -28.58
C GLY A 228 -19.16 -13.78 -27.67
N GLU A 229 -19.01 -13.07 -26.55
CA GLU A 229 -20.12 -12.40 -25.87
C GLU A 229 -19.67 -10.99 -25.51
N LEU A 230 -20.63 -10.05 -25.62
CA LEU A 230 -20.41 -8.62 -25.69
C LEU A 230 -19.34 -8.11 -24.72
N ALA A 231 -18.21 -7.70 -25.28
CA ALA A 231 -17.13 -7.05 -24.55
C ALA A 231 -17.66 -5.77 -23.89
N VAL A 232 -18.00 -5.87 -22.61
CA VAL A 232 -18.07 -4.71 -21.73
C VAL A 232 -16.66 -4.09 -21.80
N PRO A 233 -16.49 -2.82 -22.21
CA PRO A 233 -15.18 -2.29 -22.51
C PRO A 233 -14.34 -2.31 -21.23
N ARG A 234 -13.32 -3.18 -21.23
CA ARG A 234 -12.26 -3.26 -20.22
C ARG A 234 -11.70 -1.85 -20.06
N LYS A 235 -11.94 -1.19 -18.92
CA LYS A 235 -11.43 0.16 -18.69
C LYS A 235 -9.95 0.05 -18.36
N HIS A 236 -9.10 0.05 -19.38
CA HIS A 236 -7.70 0.40 -19.22
C HIS A 236 -7.64 1.81 -18.64
N HIS A 237 -7.37 1.90 -17.35
CA HIS A 237 -7.17 3.19 -16.72
C HIS A 237 -5.90 3.80 -17.30
N LYS A 238 -6.01 5.04 -17.76
CA LYS A 238 -4.90 5.85 -18.24
C LYS A 238 -4.93 7.17 -17.49
N ILE A 239 -3.78 7.55 -16.96
CA ILE A 239 -3.61 8.73 -16.11
C ILE A 239 -2.78 9.76 -16.87
N LEU A 240 -3.22 11.01 -16.81
CA LEU A 240 -2.54 12.14 -17.41
C LEU A 240 -2.23 13.18 -16.35
N VAL A 241 -0.98 13.61 -16.27
CA VAL A 241 -0.49 14.62 -15.33
C VAL A 241 -0.09 15.86 -16.09
N LEU A 242 -0.63 17.01 -15.71
CA LEU A 242 -0.17 18.29 -16.23
C LEU A 242 1.11 18.72 -15.48
N VAL A 243 2.20 18.89 -16.21
CA VAL A 243 3.50 19.34 -15.70
C VAL A 243 3.67 20.84 -15.93
N THR A 244 3.87 21.57 -14.83
CA THR A 244 4.09 23.03 -14.82
C THR A 244 5.38 23.40 -14.07
N ALA A 245 5.74 24.68 -14.09
CA ALA A 245 6.85 25.21 -13.30
C ALA A 245 6.54 25.27 -11.78
N ASP A 246 5.28 25.10 -11.37
CA ASP A 246 4.89 25.13 -9.95
C ASP A 246 5.56 23.98 -9.18
N ILE A 247 6.18 24.30 -8.04
CA ILE A 247 6.81 23.35 -7.12
C ILE A 247 5.87 22.23 -6.66
N LYS A 248 4.55 22.48 -6.62
CA LYS A 248 3.51 21.51 -6.27
C LYS A 248 3.37 20.41 -7.33
N THR A 249 3.86 20.61 -8.55
CA THR A 249 3.83 19.62 -9.63
C THR A 249 4.53 18.32 -9.23
N ALA A 250 5.63 18.39 -8.50
CA ALA A 250 6.34 17.20 -8.00
C ALA A 250 5.46 16.33 -7.07
N MET A 251 4.59 16.93 -6.27
CA MET A 251 3.62 16.21 -5.45
C MET A 251 2.56 15.52 -6.31
N VAL A 252 2.07 16.21 -7.35
CA VAL A 252 1.07 15.63 -8.27
C VAL A 252 1.65 14.44 -9.02
N ILE A 253 2.89 14.54 -9.51
CA ILE A 253 3.62 13.44 -10.16
C ILE A 253 3.70 12.23 -9.22
N ARG A 254 4.10 12.43 -7.95
CA ARG A 254 4.14 11.34 -6.95
C ARG A 254 2.76 10.73 -6.70
N ARG A 255 1.71 11.55 -6.61
CA ARG A 255 0.35 11.07 -6.38
C ARG A 255 -0.17 10.28 -7.57
N ALA A 256 0.03 10.79 -8.78
CA ALA A 256 -0.38 10.13 -10.01
C ALA A 256 0.35 8.81 -10.22
N LYS A 257 1.67 8.74 -9.95
CA LYS A 257 2.44 7.49 -9.98
C LYS A 257 1.88 6.45 -9.00
N ARG A 258 1.59 6.84 -7.76
CA ARG A 258 0.97 5.93 -6.79
C ARG A 258 -0.37 5.39 -7.27
N VAL A 259 -1.22 6.25 -7.83
CA VAL A 259 -2.53 5.83 -8.35
C VAL A 259 -2.37 4.98 -9.61
N SER A 260 -1.40 5.28 -10.48
CA SER A 260 -1.17 4.47 -11.67
C SER A 260 -0.69 3.08 -11.32
N ASP A 261 0.22 2.96 -10.36
CA ASP A 261 0.75 1.66 -9.92
C ASP A 261 -0.34 0.84 -9.25
N PHE A 262 -1.18 1.48 -8.43
CA PHE A 262 -2.32 0.85 -7.79
C PHE A 262 -3.40 0.35 -8.78
N LEU A 263 -3.61 1.06 -9.89
CA LEU A 263 -4.62 0.71 -10.89
C LEU A 263 -4.07 -0.14 -12.06
N GLY A 264 -2.77 -0.46 -12.07
CA GLY A 264 -2.11 -1.03 -13.24
C GLY A 264 -2.23 -0.15 -14.49
N ALA A 265 -2.33 1.17 -14.30
CA ALA A 265 -2.66 2.14 -15.35
C ALA A 265 -1.41 2.70 -16.03
N GLU A 266 -1.50 2.98 -17.34
CA GLU A 266 -0.47 3.77 -18.02
C GLU A 266 -0.52 5.22 -17.50
N CYS A 267 0.65 5.83 -17.35
CA CYS A 267 0.78 7.18 -16.81
C CYS A 267 1.59 8.07 -17.76
N PHE A 268 1.01 9.21 -18.12
CA PHE A 268 1.62 10.23 -18.95
C PHE A 268 1.83 11.51 -18.13
N ALA A 269 3.00 12.12 -18.24
CA ALA A 269 3.30 13.44 -17.69
C ALA A 269 3.58 14.40 -18.86
N VAL A 270 2.69 15.37 -19.05
CA VAL A 270 2.73 16.26 -20.21
C VAL A 270 2.88 17.72 -19.83
N SER A 271 3.71 18.45 -20.58
CA SER A 271 3.75 19.91 -20.52
C SER A 271 3.20 20.48 -21.82
N VAL A 272 2.33 21.49 -21.76
CA VAL A 272 1.78 22.15 -22.94
C VAL A 272 2.49 23.48 -23.15
N GLN A 273 3.06 23.68 -24.34
CA GLN A 273 3.82 24.88 -24.72
C GLN A 273 3.40 25.36 -26.11
N PRO A 274 3.36 26.67 -26.39
CA PRO A 274 2.99 27.20 -27.71
C PRO A 274 3.88 26.70 -28.86
N THR A 275 5.16 26.47 -28.60
CA THR A 275 6.17 26.09 -29.62
C THR A 275 6.48 24.59 -29.66
N GLY A 276 5.78 23.77 -28.85
CA GLY A 276 6.04 22.32 -28.76
C GLY A 276 7.37 21.98 -28.07
N ASP A 277 8.11 22.98 -27.60
CA ASP A 277 9.35 22.87 -26.85
C ASP A 277 9.35 23.83 -25.65
N LEU A 278 10.41 23.81 -24.84
CA LEU A 278 10.52 24.68 -23.67
C LEU A 278 11.20 26.03 -23.99
N SER A 279 11.43 26.35 -25.27
CA SER A 279 12.19 27.55 -25.67
C SER A 279 11.43 28.86 -25.40
N GLY A 280 10.11 28.81 -25.42
CA GLY A 280 9.24 29.96 -25.13
C GLY A 280 9.09 30.31 -23.64
N LEU A 281 9.65 29.52 -22.72
CA LEU A 281 9.57 29.77 -21.28
C LEU A 281 10.74 30.65 -20.77
N PRO A 282 10.50 31.49 -19.74
CA PRO A 282 11.58 32.11 -18.97
C PRO A 282 12.55 31.05 -18.43
N ALA A 283 13.84 31.39 -18.33
CA ALA A 283 14.89 30.43 -17.95
C ALA A 283 14.60 29.67 -16.64
N ALA A 284 14.06 30.36 -15.62
CA ALA A 284 13.72 29.75 -14.34
C ALA A 284 12.55 28.74 -14.45
N ASP A 285 11.53 29.06 -15.25
CA ASP A 285 10.36 28.19 -15.45
C ASP A 285 10.72 26.98 -16.31
N ARG A 286 11.58 27.19 -17.33
CA ARG A 286 12.14 26.13 -18.15
C ARG A 286 12.88 25.10 -17.28
N GLU A 287 13.79 25.56 -16.42
CA GLU A 287 14.54 24.67 -15.53
C GLU A 287 13.62 23.92 -14.55
N ALA A 288 12.57 24.57 -14.04
CA ALA A 288 11.58 23.91 -13.18
C ALA A 288 10.79 22.82 -13.92
N VAL A 289 10.31 23.10 -15.14
CA VAL A 289 9.58 22.12 -15.95
C VAL A 289 10.49 20.94 -16.35
N GLU A 290 11.73 21.21 -16.78
CA GLU A 290 12.71 20.16 -17.11
C GLU A 290 12.99 19.26 -15.89
N ARG A 291 13.17 19.84 -14.70
CA ARG A 291 13.33 19.07 -13.46
C ARG A 291 12.12 18.19 -13.16
N HIS A 292 10.90 18.68 -13.34
CA HIS A 292 9.69 17.88 -13.12
C HIS A 292 9.52 16.77 -14.17
N LEU A 293 9.84 17.02 -15.44
CA LEU A 293 9.82 15.98 -16.48
C LEU A 293 10.88 14.91 -16.21
N ASN A 294 12.09 15.29 -15.82
CA ASN A 294 13.12 14.33 -15.42
C ASN A 294 12.70 13.51 -14.20
N PHE A 295 12.06 14.16 -13.22
CA PHE A 295 11.51 13.47 -12.06
C PHE A 295 10.43 12.45 -12.45
N ALA A 296 9.54 12.78 -13.39
CA ALA A 296 8.56 11.83 -13.92
C ALA A 296 9.23 10.65 -14.66
N ARG A 297 10.25 10.89 -15.47
CA ARG A 297 11.02 9.83 -16.16
C ARG A 297 11.69 8.86 -15.18
N ASN A 298 12.27 9.39 -14.11
CA ASN A 298 12.89 8.57 -13.05
C ASN A 298 11.88 7.66 -12.34
N LEU A 299 10.59 7.99 -12.40
CA LEU A 299 9.49 7.16 -11.89
C LEU A 299 8.87 6.28 -12.99
N HIS A 300 9.53 6.14 -14.13
CA HIS A 300 9.05 5.39 -15.30
C HIS A 300 7.69 5.87 -15.82
N ILE A 301 7.42 7.18 -15.72
CA ILE A 301 6.25 7.82 -16.32
C ILE A 301 6.65 8.31 -17.71
N GLU A 302 5.79 8.07 -18.71
CA GLU A 302 6.05 8.56 -20.06
C GLU A 302 5.89 10.09 -20.10
N THR A 303 6.88 10.80 -20.64
CA THR A 303 6.87 12.27 -20.69
C THR A 303 6.72 12.80 -22.10
N ARG A 304 5.87 13.81 -22.30
CA ARG A 304 5.72 14.50 -23.59
C ARG A 304 5.61 16.01 -23.43
N ILE A 305 6.10 16.76 -24.42
CA ILE A 305 5.82 18.19 -24.55
C ILE A 305 4.83 18.31 -25.71
N LEU A 306 3.71 18.98 -25.48
CA LEU A 306 2.63 19.15 -26.44
C LEU A 306 2.64 20.59 -26.95
N GLU A 307 2.44 20.75 -28.24
CA GLU A 307 2.27 22.06 -28.86
C GLU A 307 0.82 22.55 -28.70
N GLY A 308 0.63 23.76 -28.16
CA GLY A 308 -0.69 24.38 -28.08
C GLY A 308 -0.73 25.66 -27.25
N ASP A 309 -1.49 26.64 -27.72
CA ASP A 309 -1.70 27.93 -27.04
C ASP A 309 -2.68 27.81 -25.85
N ASP A 310 -3.62 26.86 -25.93
CA ASP A 310 -4.61 26.61 -24.88
C ASP A 310 -4.29 25.32 -24.14
N ILE A 311 -3.73 25.47 -22.93
CA ILE A 311 -3.35 24.35 -22.05
C ILE A 311 -4.53 23.41 -21.80
N ALA A 312 -5.72 23.94 -21.51
CA ALA A 312 -6.86 23.12 -21.15
C ALA A 312 -7.40 22.33 -22.34
N ALA A 313 -7.57 22.99 -23.49
CA ALA A 313 -8.05 22.32 -24.70
C ALA A 313 -7.05 21.26 -25.18
N THR A 314 -5.77 21.61 -25.25
CA THR A 314 -4.70 20.70 -25.71
C THR A 314 -4.57 19.47 -24.80
N LEU A 315 -4.67 19.66 -23.48
CA LEU A 315 -4.61 18.58 -22.50
C LEU A 315 -5.80 17.62 -22.64
N VAL A 316 -7.01 18.15 -22.81
CA VAL A 316 -8.23 17.35 -23.00
C VAL A 316 -8.22 16.62 -24.34
N ASP A 317 -7.78 17.27 -25.42
CA ASP A 317 -7.67 16.64 -26.73
C ASP A 317 -6.63 15.51 -26.73
N PHE A 318 -5.48 15.73 -26.08
CA PHE A 318 -4.51 14.67 -25.84
C PHE A 318 -5.11 13.54 -25.03
N GLY A 319 -5.84 13.86 -23.97
CA GLY A 319 -6.55 12.90 -23.14
C GLY A 319 -7.51 12.04 -23.96
N ARG A 320 -8.31 12.63 -24.85
CA ARG A 320 -9.28 11.90 -25.67
C ARG A 320 -8.59 10.99 -26.68
N ARG A 321 -7.57 11.50 -27.38
CA ARG A 321 -6.82 10.72 -28.38
C ARG A 321 -6.12 9.51 -27.76
N ASN A 322 -5.66 9.63 -26.51
CA ASN A 322 -4.97 8.55 -25.79
C ASN A 322 -5.90 7.79 -24.83
N GLN A 323 -7.23 8.01 -24.89
CA GLN A 323 -8.23 7.34 -24.05
C GLN A 323 -7.93 7.45 -22.54
N VAL A 324 -7.46 8.62 -22.11
CA VAL A 324 -7.19 8.96 -20.72
C VAL A 324 -8.48 8.92 -19.91
N THR A 325 -8.42 8.26 -18.76
CA THR A 325 -9.56 8.14 -17.83
C THR A 325 -9.50 9.14 -16.68
N GLN A 326 -8.29 9.59 -16.30
CA GLN A 326 -8.09 10.50 -15.19
C GLN A 326 -7.05 11.58 -15.52
N ILE A 327 -7.35 12.84 -15.20
CA ILE A 327 -6.43 13.97 -15.34
C ILE A 327 -6.08 14.54 -13.96
N PHE A 328 -4.78 14.58 -13.65
CA PHE A 328 -4.22 15.09 -12.41
C PHE A 328 -3.67 16.50 -12.61
N LEU A 329 -4.17 17.43 -11.78
CA LEU A 329 -3.85 18.85 -11.86
C LEU A 329 -3.42 19.38 -10.49
N THR A 330 -2.56 20.39 -10.48
CA THR A 330 -2.29 21.19 -9.28
C THR A 330 -3.47 22.13 -9.02
N ARG A 331 -3.74 22.42 -7.74
CA ARG A 331 -4.64 23.51 -7.38
C ARG A 331 -3.98 24.85 -7.73
N PRO A 332 -4.65 25.76 -8.49
CA PRO A 332 -4.09 27.05 -8.85
C PRO A 332 -3.85 27.94 -7.62
N HIS A 333 -2.80 28.76 -7.68
CA HIS A 333 -2.54 29.82 -6.70
C HIS A 333 -3.54 30.97 -6.92
N ARG A 334 -4.42 31.24 -5.94
CA ARG A 334 -5.14 32.51 -5.90
C ARG A 334 -4.14 33.60 -5.47
N LYS A 335 -3.72 34.47 -6.38
CA LYS A 335 -3.21 35.81 -5.99
C LYS A 335 -4.42 36.62 -5.54
N ALA A 336 -4.37 37.10 -4.30
CA ALA A 336 -5.53 37.62 -3.58
C ALA A 336 -6.27 38.79 -4.28
N TRP A 337 -5.65 39.54 -5.19
CA TRP A 337 -6.25 40.74 -5.81
C TRP A 337 -6.15 40.76 -7.34
N SER A 338 -6.91 39.92 -8.03
CA SER A 338 -7.25 40.17 -9.45
C SER A 338 -8.65 39.63 -9.76
N PRO A 339 -9.55 40.42 -10.39
CA PRO A 339 -10.95 40.05 -10.62
C PRO A 339 -11.15 39.22 -11.89
N VAL A 340 -10.12 38.52 -12.37
CA VAL A 340 -10.20 37.75 -13.63
C VAL A 340 -10.42 36.27 -13.30
N LEU A 341 -11.69 35.95 -13.05
CA LEU A 341 -12.21 34.60 -12.74
C LEU A 341 -12.20 33.66 -13.97
N SER A 342 -11.49 33.97 -15.06
CA SER A 342 -11.68 33.34 -16.38
C SER A 342 -10.44 32.66 -17.00
N ARG A 343 -9.33 32.50 -16.28
CA ARG A 343 -8.09 31.91 -16.82
C ARG A 343 -7.46 30.80 -15.99
N ASP A 344 -8.22 30.13 -15.13
CA ASP A 344 -7.71 28.95 -14.43
C ASP A 344 -7.76 27.70 -15.35
N PRO A 345 -6.61 27.12 -15.74
CA PRO A 345 -6.58 25.91 -16.55
C PRO A 345 -7.33 24.75 -15.88
N ALA A 346 -7.34 24.64 -14.54
CA ALA A 346 -8.06 23.58 -13.85
C ALA A 346 -9.59 23.71 -14.01
N GLN A 347 -10.13 24.92 -13.86
CA GLN A 347 -11.55 25.20 -14.06
C GLN A 347 -11.98 25.04 -15.52
N ARG A 348 -11.11 25.37 -16.48
CA ARG A 348 -11.40 25.15 -17.91
C ARG A 348 -11.35 23.66 -18.27
N VAL A 349 -10.40 22.88 -17.73
CA VAL A 349 -10.38 21.42 -17.90
C VAL A 349 -11.65 20.79 -17.32
N LEU A 350 -12.13 21.23 -16.15
CA LEU A 350 -13.42 20.81 -15.57
C LEU A 350 -14.61 21.07 -16.51
N GLY A 351 -14.59 22.16 -17.26
CA GLY A 351 -15.64 22.46 -18.23
C GLY A 351 -15.57 21.61 -19.51
N LEU A 352 -14.36 21.25 -19.95
CA LEU A 352 -14.09 20.60 -21.23
C LEU A 352 -14.06 19.06 -21.16
N ALA A 353 -13.56 18.49 -20.06
CA ALA A 353 -13.43 17.04 -19.85
C ALA A 353 -14.55 16.50 -18.96
N LYS A 354 -15.77 16.47 -19.52
CA LYS A 354 -16.95 15.87 -18.85
C LYS A 354 -16.93 14.34 -18.86
N ASP A 355 -16.08 13.77 -19.72
CA ASP A 355 -15.89 12.36 -19.99
C ASP A 355 -14.72 11.73 -19.21
N MET A 356 -14.01 12.51 -18.40
CA MET A 356 -12.82 12.06 -17.64
C MET A 356 -12.92 12.49 -16.16
N LEU A 357 -12.33 11.69 -15.26
CA LEU A 357 -12.22 12.07 -13.86
C LEU A 357 -11.11 13.11 -13.69
N ILE A 358 -11.39 14.21 -13.01
CA ILE A 358 -10.40 15.26 -12.75
C ILE A 358 -10.02 15.23 -11.28
N VAL A 359 -8.74 15.02 -11.01
CA VAL A 359 -8.16 14.94 -9.66
C VAL A 359 -7.31 16.18 -9.43
N ILE A 360 -7.80 17.08 -8.57
CA ILE A 360 -7.07 18.28 -8.17
C ILE A 360 -6.32 17.97 -6.88
N VAL A 361 -4.99 18.01 -6.94
CA VAL A 361 -4.13 17.76 -5.80
C VAL A 361 -3.71 19.10 -5.19
N SER A 362 -4.02 19.30 -3.91
CA SER A 362 -3.67 20.48 -3.15
C SER A 362 -2.82 20.13 -1.94
N ASP A 363 -1.83 20.97 -1.66
CA ASP A 363 -1.09 20.93 -0.40
C ASP A 363 -2.00 21.44 0.75
N ARG A 364 -1.88 20.85 1.94
CA ARG A 364 -2.49 21.43 3.15
C ARG A 364 -1.54 22.50 3.66
N GLU A 365 -1.79 23.77 3.34
CA GLU A 365 -1.18 24.84 4.11
C GLU A 365 -1.57 24.68 5.59
N PRO A 366 -0.61 24.73 6.53
CA PRO A 366 -0.95 24.76 7.94
C PRO A 366 -1.83 25.99 8.18
N VAL A 367 -3.00 25.78 8.78
CA VAL A 367 -3.85 26.86 9.27
C VAL A 367 -3.00 27.65 10.26
N SER A 368 -2.51 28.81 9.84
CA SER A 368 -1.93 29.78 10.76
C SER A 368 -3.06 30.27 11.66
N GLN A 369 -2.83 30.20 12.97
CA GLN A 369 -3.81 30.40 14.03
C GLN A 369 -4.62 31.68 13.90
#